data_AF-A0A022QII4-F1
#
_entry.id   AF-A0A022QII4-F1
#
_cell.length_a   1.000
_cell.length_b   1.000
_cell.length_c   1.000
_cell.angle_alpha   90.00
_cell.angle_beta   90.00
_cell.angle_gamma   90.00
#
_symmetry.space_group_name_H-M   'P 1'
#
loop_
_entity.id
_entity.type
_entity.pdbx_description
1 polymer ?
#
loop_
_entity_poly.entity_id
_entity_poly.type
_entity_poly.pdbx_seq_one_letter_code
_entity_poly.pdbx_strand_id
1 'polypeptide(L)'
;MQSEDEQVVDSSKAETTKTCTQTPEVDDWANFRDDDIMQQQSAIQAVEADKIPFVGDKEPLSSLAAEYKSGNPIILEKIKVLTEQYAAVRRTRGDGNCFFRSFMFAYLEHILESQDRAEVDRITASVEYCRKTLLSLGYAEFTFEDFFALFLEQLESVLSGPEASISHEELVERSRDQSVSDYVVMFFRFITSGEIRNRSEFYEPFIQGLTNTSVEQFCKSSVEPMGEESDHVHITAISDALGVAIRIVYLDRSCDDKGSVTVNHHDFSPVARDPTNANINNNSNNSQPIKPFINLLYRPGHYDILYPNN
;
A
#
# COMPACT_ATOMS: atom_id res chain seq x y z
N MET A 1 -69.25 -65.72 -13.67
CA MET A 1 -68.84 -66.71 -14.68
C MET A 1 -68.51 -65.94 -15.95
N GLN A 2 -67.23 -65.95 -16.34
CA GLN A 2 -66.66 -65.80 -17.72
C GLN A 2 -67.03 -64.55 -18.55
N SER A 3 -66.15 -63.81 -19.24
CA SER A 3 -64.69 -63.74 -19.49
C SER A 3 -64.42 -62.36 -20.18
N GLU A 4 -63.25 -61.72 -20.00
CA GLU A 4 -62.20 -61.38 -21.01
C GLU A 4 -62.71 -60.60 -22.27
N ASP A 5 -62.13 -59.49 -22.77
CA ASP A 5 -60.71 -59.20 -23.01
C ASP A 5 -60.40 -57.70 -23.30
N GLU A 6 -59.09 -57.43 -23.30
CA GLU A 6 -58.25 -56.25 -23.54
C GLU A 6 -58.60 -55.24 -24.68
N GLN A 7 -58.28 -53.95 -24.45
CA GLN A 7 -57.27 -53.22 -25.25
C GLN A 7 -56.96 -51.83 -24.65
N VAL A 8 -55.69 -51.61 -24.32
CA VAL A 8 -55.09 -50.36 -23.87
C VAL A 8 -54.71 -49.52 -25.09
N VAL A 9 -55.15 -48.26 -25.14
CA VAL A 9 -54.91 -47.32 -26.24
C VAL A 9 -53.61 -46.55 -26.01
N ASP A 10 -52.77 -46.60 -27.04
CA ASP A 10 -51.45 -45.98 -27.17
C ASP A 10 -51.52 -44.44 -27.27
N SER A 11 -50.52 -43.82 -26.64
CA SER A 11 -50.31 -42.39 -26.48
C SER A 11 -49.72 -41.75 -27.75
N SER A 12 -50.41 -40.76 -28.33
CA SER A 12 -49.86 -39.90 -29.38
C SER A 12 -49.73 -38.44 -28.94
N LYS A 13 -48.46 -38.05 -28.83
CA LYS A 13 -47.80 -36.74 -28.69
C LYS A 13 -48.64 -35.49 -29.00
N ALA A 14 -48.81 -34.65 -27.97
CA ALA A 14 -49.14 -33.24 -28.11
C ALA A 14 -47.87 -32.39 -28.17
N GLU A 15 -47.84 -31.47 -29.13
CA GLU A 15 -46.80 -30.46 -29.36
C GLU A 15 -46.69 -29.50 -28.18
N THR A 16 -45.47 -29.19 -27.76
CA THR A 16 -45.19 -27.97 -27.00
C THR A 16 -43.85 -27.43 -27.47
N THR A 17 -43.92 -26.41 -28.30
CA THR A 17 -42.81 -25.63 -28.85
C THR A 17 -42.01 -25.04 -27.69
N LYS A 18 -40.85 -25.64 -27.40
CA LYS A 18 -39.88 -25.06 -26.46
C LYS A 18 -39.16 -23.91 -27.16
N THR A 19 -39.55 -22.69 -26.85
CA THR A 19 -38.78 -21.49 -27.19
C THR A 19 -37.48 -21.54 -26.41
N CYS A 20 -36.39 -21.88 -27.09
CA CYS A 20 -35.04 -21.80 -26.55
C CYS A 20 -34.71 -20.33 -26.36
N THR A 21 -34.73 -19.85 -25.11
CA THR A 21 -34.23 -18.52 -24.75
C THR A 21 -32.77 -18.48 -25.13
N GLN A 22 -32.46 -17.72 -26.18
CA GLN A 22 -31.09 -17.49 -26.63
C GLN A 22 -30.30 -16.91 -25.46
N THR A 23 -29.31 -17.66 -24.98
CA THR A 23 -28.16 -17.11 -24.26
C THR A 23 -27.59 -15.98 -25.12
N PRO A 24 -27.39 -14.76 -24.59
CA PRO A 24 -26.65 -13.77 -25.35
C PRO A 24 -25.26 -14.36 -25.62
N GLU A 25 -24.91 -14.46 -26.89
CA GLU A 25 -23.55 -14.76 -27.34
C GLU A 25 -22.62 -13.73 -26.69
N VAL A 26 -21.86 -14.15 -25.68
CA VAL A 26 -20.71 -13.40 -25.19
C VAL A 26 -19.56 -13.72 -26.14
N ASP A 27 -19.66 -13.18 -27.36
CA ASP A 27 -18.69 -13.41 -28.42
C ASP A 27 -18.19 -12.06 -28.94
N ASP A 28 -17.58 -11.28 -28.04
CA ASP A 28 -16.86 -10.08 -28.46
C ASP A 28 -15.86 -9.57 -27.42
N TRP A 29 -14.75 -10.31 -27.22
CA TRP A 29 -13.59 -9.78 -26.49
C TRP A 29 -12.86 -8.67 -27.27
N ALA A 30 -13.25 -8.39 -28.52
CA ALA A 30 -12.62 -7.38 -29.38
C ALA A 30 -13.26 -5.99 -29.28
N ASN A 31 -14.29 -5.81 -28.44
CA ASN A 31 -15.10 -4.59 -28.37
C ASN A 31 -15.01 -3.78 -27.06
N PHE A 32 -14.16 -4.16 -26.11
CA PHE A 32 -13.86 -3.29 -24.97
C PHE A 32 -12.86 -2.23 -25.42
N ARG A 33 -13.32 -0.98 -25.58
CA ARG A 33 -12.41 0.13 -25.87
C ARG A 33 -11.67 0.49 -24.59
N ASP A 34 -10.42 0.94 -24.73
CA ASP A 34 -9.64 1.43 -23.58
C ASP A 34 -10.40 2.53 -22.82
N ASP A 35 -11.19 3.34 -23.52
CA ASP A 35 -12.08 4.36 -22.94
C ASP A 35 -13.13 3.77 -21.99
N ASP A 36 -13.70 2.61 -22.33
CA ASP A 36 -14.72 1.95 -21.51
C ASP A 36 -14.09 1.40 -20.22
N ILE A 37 -12.87 0.86 -20.32
CA ILE A 37 -12.08 0.37 -19.17
C ILE A 37 -11.71 1.54 -18.26
N MET A 38 -11.21 2.65 -18.82
CA MET A 38 -10.87 3.86 -18.05
C MET A 38 -12.10 4.45 -17.34
N GLN A 39 -13.25 4.49 -18.01
CA GLN A 39 -14.51 4.95 -17.40
C GLN A 39 -14.94 4.04 -16.26
N GLN A 40 -14.88 2.72 -16.44
CA GLN A 40 -15.23 1.76 -15.40
C GLN A 40 -14.30 1.89 -14.19
N GLN A 41 -12.99 2.01 -14.41
CA GLN A 41 -12.01 2.18 -13.34
C GLN A 41 -12.25 3.50 -12.57
N SER A 42 -12.49 4.59 -13.29
CA SER A 42 -12.82 5.89 -12.69
C SER A 42 -14.10 5.83 -11.86
N ALA A 43 -15.12 5.11 -12.34
CA ALA A 43 -16.38 4.93 -11.61
C ALA A 43 -16.19 4.11 -10.32
N ILE A 44 -15.38 3.05 -10.35
CA ILE A 44 -15.04 2.25 -9.16
C ILE A 44 -14.29 3.12 -8.14
N GLN A 45 -13.30 3.89 -8.60
CA GLN A 45 -12.53 4.79 -7.74
C GLN A 45 -13.40 5.90 -7.13
N ALA A 46 -14.34 6.45 -7.89
CA ALA A 46 -15.29 7.46 -7.39
C ALA A 46 -16.19 6.90 -6.27
N VAL A 47 -16.73 5.69 -6.46
CA VAL A 47 -17.55 5.02 -5.43
C VAL A 47 -16.75 4.74 -4.15
N GLU A 48 -15.46 4.43 -4.27
CA GLU A 48 -14.59 4.26 -3.10
C GLU A 48 -14.24 5.61 -2.46
N ALA A 49 -14.04 6.65 -3.28
CA ALA A 49 -13.74 7.99 -2.83
C ALA A 49 -14.87 8.62 -2.01
N ASP A 50 -16.11 8.30 -2.35
CA ASP A 50 -17.31 8.72 -1.60
C ASP A 50 -17.40 8.06 -0.21
N LYS A 51 -16.77 6.90 -0.01
CA LYS A 51 -16.85 6.12 1.23
C LYS A 51 -15.73 6.43 2.20
N ILE A 52 -14.50 6.56 1.69
CA ILE A 52 -13.30 6.62 2.52
C ILE A 52 -12.45 7.80 2.01
N PRO A 53 -12.11 8.79 2.86
CA PRO A 53 -11.15 9.83 2.50
C PRO A 53 -9.77 9.20 2.25
N PHE A 54 -8.85 9.91 1.59
CA PHE A 54 -7.50 9.37 1.34
C PHE A 54 -6.79 8.87 2.61
N VAL A 55 -6.99 9.60 3.71
CA VAL A 55 -6.56 9.24 5.06
C VAL A 55 -7.75 9.38 6.02
N GLY A 56 -8.13 8.30 6.70
CA GLY A 56 -9.22 8.24 7.66
C GLY A 56 -8.92 8.92 8.98
N ASP A 57 -9.89 8.92 9.89
CA ASP A 57 -9.66 9.31 11.28
C ASP A 57 -9.00 8.17 12.06
N LYS A 58 -8.46 8.50 13.24
CA LYS A 58 -7.89 7.51 14.16
C LYS A 58 -9.03 6.74 14.81
N GLU A 59 -9.07 5.43 14.60
CA GLU A 59 -10.13 4.55 15.07
C GLU A 59 -9.61 3.51 16.07
N PRO A 60 -10.42 3.08 17.06
CA PRO A 60 -10.04 1.97 17.93
C PRO A 60 -10.02 0.66 17.13
N LEU A 61 -9.13 -0.29 17.46
CA LEU A 61 -9.06 -1.58 16.77
C LEU A 61 -10.35 -2.43 16.83
N SER A 62 -11.28 -2.09 17.72
CA SER A 62 -12.63 -2.68 17.71
C SER A 62 -13.41 -2.40 16.41
N SER A 63 -13.12 -1.29 15.71
CA SER A 63 -13.73 -1.01 14.40
C SER A 63 -13.24 -2.00 13.35
N LEU A 64 -11.94 -2.33 13.37
CA LEU A 64 -11.34 -3.37 12.53
C LEU A 64 -11.94 -4.74 12.85
N ALA A 65 -12.09 -5.09 14.14
CA ALA A 65 -12.75 -6.34 14.53
C ALA A 65 -14.21 -6.43 14.03
N ALA A 66 -14.91 -5.30 13.94
CA ALA A 66 -16.28 -5.27 13.46
C ALA A 66 -16.42 -5.67 11.98
N GLU A 67 -15.42 -5.34 11.14
CA GLU A 67 -15.37 -5.75 9.72
C GLU A 67 -15.35 -7.27 9.55
N TYR A 68 -14.71 -7.98 10.49
CA TYR A 68 -14.51 -9.43 10.42
C TYR A 68 -15.49 -10.23 11.29
N LYS A 69 -16.54 -9.62 11.86
CA LYS A 69 -17.51 -10.30 12.74
C LYS A 69 -18.15 -11.54 12.10
N SER A 70 -18.44 -11.47 10.80
CA SER A 70 -18.98 -12.58 10.00
C SER A 70 -17.91 -13.29 9.16
N GLY A 71 -16.64 -12.94 9.39
CA GLY A 71 -15.48 -13.39 8.62
C GLY A 71 -14.75 -14.57 9.25
N ASN A 72 -13.46 -14.68 8.93
CA ASN A 72 -12.62 -15.79 9.39
C ASN A 72 -12.29 -15.64 10.90
N PRO A 73 -12.57 -16.66 11.74
CA PRO A 73 -12.27 -16.63 13.17
C PRO A 73 -10.79 -16.40 13.51
N ILE A 74 -9.86 -16.86 12.66
CA ILE A 74 -8.41 -16.65 12.83
C ILE A 74 -8.08 -15.17 12.78
N ILE A 75 -8.70 -14.41 11.86
CA ILE A 75 -8.47 -12.96 11.74
C ILE A 75 -8.98 -12.24 12.99
N LEU A 76 -10.16 -12.63 13.50
CA LEU A 76 -10.69 -12.06 14.75
C LEU A 76 -9.76 -12.33 15.93
N GLU A 77 -9.17 -13.53 16.01
CA GLU A 77 -8.21 -13.86 17.06
C GLU A 77 -6.91 -13.08 16.90
N LYS A 78 -6.40 -12.90 15.67
CA LYS A 78 -5.25 -12.01 15.39
C LYS A 78 -5.54 -10.58 15.82
N ILE A 79 -6.73 -10.05 15.56
CA ILE A 79 -7.09 -8.69 15.97
C ILE A 79 -7.12 -8.58 17.50
N LYS A 80 -7.56 -9.61 18.23
CA LYS A 80 -7.44 -9.61 19.71
C LYS A 80 -5.99 -9.53 20.14
N VAL A 81 -5.10 -10.36 19.59
CA VAL A 81 -3.66 -10.30 19.89
C VAL A 81 -3.07 -8.94 19.51
N LEU A 82 -3.51 -8.36 18.38
CA LEU A 82 -3.07 -7.04 17.92
C LEU A 82 -3.42 -5.94 18.93
N THR A 83 -4.58 -6.02 19.59
CA THR A 83 -4.98 -5.04 20.62
C THR A 83 -4.08 -5.01 21.86
N GLU A 84 -3.29 -6.06 22.10
CA GLU A 84 -2.31 -6.09 23.19
C GLU A 84 -1.10 -5.18 22.92
N GLN A 85 -0.81 -4.88 21.65
CA GLN A 85 0.36 -4.11 21.22
C GLN A 85 0.01 -2.75 20.60
N TYR A 86 -1.20 -2.61 20.05
CA TYR A 86 -1.64 -1.43 19.31
C TYR A 86 -2.98 -0.92 19.81
N ALA A 87 -3.07 0.41 19.98
CA ALA A 87 -4.24 1.10 20.53
C ALA A 87 -5.25 1.47 19.44
N ALA A 88 -4.76 1.82 18.26
CA ALA A 88 -5.59 2.39 17.19
C ALA A 88 -5.09 2.03 15.80
N VAL A 89 -5.98 2.20 14.83
CA VAL A 89 -5.71 2.09 13.39
C VAL A 89 -6.20 3.37 12.70
N ARG A 90 -5.52 3.80 11.65
CA ARG A 90 -6.03 4.84 10.75
C ARG A 90 -6.05 4.28 9.34
N ARG A 91 -7.25 4.21 8.75
CA ARG A 91 -7.44 3.64 7.42
C ARG A 91 -6.88 4.57 6.33
N THR A 92 -6.45 4.00 5.22
CA THR A 92 -6.24 4.77 3.99
C THR A 92 -7.16 4.28 2.88
N ARG A 93 -7.43 5.12 1.88
CA ARG A 93 -8.26 4.71 0.75
C ARG A 93 -7.56 3.63 -0.07
N GLY A 94 -8.30 2.58 -0.44
CA GLY A 94 -7.82 1.48 -1.30
C GLY A 94 -7.84 1.84 -2.79
N ASP A 95 -6.92 2.70 -3.23
CA ASP A 95 -6.78 3.14 -4.63
C ASP A 95 -5.42 2.77 -5.25
N GLY A 96 -4.75 1.77 -4.67
CA GLY A 96 -3.39 1.34 -5.05
C GLY A 96 -2.25 2.19 -4.48
N ASN A 97 -2.54 3.36 -3.89
CA ASN A 97 -1.51 4.23 -3.29
C ASN A 97 -1.40 4.09 -1.76
N CYS A 98 -2.16 3.17 -1.16
CA CYS A 98 -2.32 3.02 0.28
C CYS A 98 -1.00 2.89 1.06
N PHE A 99 0.01 2.21 0.53
CA PHE A 99 1.34 2.11 1.16
C PHE A 99 2.02 3.49 1.27
N PHE A 100 2.26 4.16 0.13
CA PHE A 100 2.93 5.45 0.12
C PHE A 100 2.15 6.51 0.90
N ARG A 101 0.82 6.46 0.85
CA ARG A 101 -0.02 7.40 1.60
C ARG A 101 -0.05 7.13 3.10
N SER A 102 -0.02 5.87 3.50
CA SER A 102 0.15 5.49 4.91
C SER A 102 1.53 5.92 5.42
N PHE A 103 2.59 5.69 4.63
CA PHE A 103 3.95 6.11 4.95
C PHE A 103 4.06 7.64 5.08
N MET A 104 3.50 8.38 4.11
CA MET A 104 3.42 9.84 4.11
C MET A 104 2.87 10.37 5.43
N PHE A 105 1.65 9.93 5.77
CA PHE A 105 0.94 10.46 6.92
C PHE A 105 1.64 10.05 8.22
N ALA A 106 2.02 8.77 8.36
CA ALA A 106 2.69 8.27 9.56
C ALA A 106 4.03 8.98 9.82
N TYR A 107 4.80 9.27 8.76
CA TYR A 107 6.06 10.00 8.88
C TYR A 107 5.83 11.45 9.29
N LEU A 108 4.96 12.18 8.60
CA LEU A 108 4.68 13.59 8.90
C LEU A 108 4.01 13.76 10.28
N GLU A 109 3.10 12.87 10.67
CA GLU A 109 2.49 12.86 12.01
C GLU A 109 3.55 12.61 13.09
N HIS A 110 4.50 11.69 12.85
CA HIS A 110 5.61 11.46 13.77
C HIS A 110 6.50 12.71 13.96
N ILE A 111 6.86 13.39 12.87
CA ILE A 111 7.64 14.64 12.96
C ILE A 111 6.83 15.74 13.66
N LEU A 112 5.53 15.85 13.38
CA LEU A 112 4.65 16.81 14.03
C LEU A 112 4.58 16.58 15.55
N GLU A 113 4.48 15.34 16.00
CA GLU A 113 4.39 15.00 17.42
C GLU A 113 5.75 15.07 18.14
N SER A 114 6.82 14.57 17.51
CA SER A 114 8.15 14.49 18.12
C SER A 114 8.94 15.80 18.04
N GLN A 115 8.65 16.64 17.04
CA GLN A 115 9.42 17.83 16.70
C GLN A 115 10.92 17.53 16.48
N ASP A 116 11.23 16.34 15.95
CA ASP A 116 12.60 15.87 15.74
C ASP A 116 13.26 16.59 14.54
N ARG A 117 13.93 17.70 14.83
CA ARG A 117 14.69 18.47 13.83
C ARG A 117 15.88 17.70 13.26
N ALA A 118 16.51 16.82 14.06
CA ALA A 118 17.68 16.08 13.59
C ALA A 118 17.26 15.05 12.53
N GLU A 119 16.10 14.43 12.70
CA GLU A 119 15.49 13.56 11.68
C GLU A 119 15.11 14.35 10.42
N VAL A 120 14.55 15.56 10.56
CA VAL A 120 14.23 16.43 9.40
C VAL A 120 15.48 16.83 8.62
N ASP A 121 16.56 17.23 9.30
CA ASP A 121 17.84 17.55 8.65
C ASP A 121 18.40 16.31 7.93
N ARG A 122 18.31 15.14 8.56
CA ARG A 122 18.78 13.87 8.01
C ARG A 122 18.00 13.45 6.77
N ILE A 123 16.66 13.48 6.82
CA ILE A 123 15.85 13.09 5.66
C ILE A 123 16.00 14.10 4.53
N THR A 124 16.11 15.41 4.81
CA THR A 124 16.35 16.43 3.77
C THR A 124 17.63 16.14 2.99
N ALA A 125 18.71 15.72 3.68
CA ALA A 125 19.94 15.27 3.03
C ALA A 125 19.73 14.00 2.17
N SER A 126 18.92 13.05 2.66
CA SER A 126 18.55 11.85 1.88
C SER A 126 17.73 12.19 0.63
N VAL A 127 16.81 13.16 0.73
CA VAL A 127 15.98 13.64 -0.39
C VAL A 127 16.86 14.29 -1.46
N GLU A 128 17.79 15.17 -1.07
CA GLU A 128 18.75 15.77 -2.01
C GLU A 128 19.66 14.73 -2.68
N TYR A 129 20.03 13.67 -1.96
CA TYR A 129 20.71 12.54 -2.58
C TYR A 129 19.83 11.83 -3.62
N CYS A 130 18.59 11.50 -3.28
CA CYS A 130 17.65 10.85 -4.20
C CYS A 130 17.39 11.70 -5.46
N ARG A 131 17.31 13.02 -5.29
CA ARG A 131 17.21 13.99 -6.40
C ARG A 131 18.40 13.85 -7.36
N LYS A 132 19.62 13.84 -6.83
CA LYS A 132 20.86 13.66 -7.64
C LYS A 132 20.90 12.30 -8.32
N THR A 133 20.43 11.25 -7.65
CA THR A 133 20.32 9.91 -8.23
C THR A 133 19.41 9.91 -9.45
N LEU A 134 18.22 10.52 -9.37
CA LEU A 134 17.30 10.63 -10.51
C LEU A 134 17.93 11.38 -11.69
N LEU A 135 18.60 12.50 -11.44
CA LEU A 135 19.32 13.24 -12.49
C LEU A 135 20.41 12.37 -13.15
N SER A 136 21.16 11.60 -12.36
CA SER A 136 22.20 10.71 -12.88
C SER A 136 21.66 9.54 -13.70
N LEU A 137 20.42 9.11 -13.42
CA LEU A 137 19.68 8.09 -14.17
C LEU A 137 19.01 8.63 -15.44
N GLY A 138 19.17 9.94 -15.71
CA GLY A 138 18.70 10.59 -16.93
C GLY A 138 17.27 11.14 -16.85
N TYR A 139 16.66 11.25 -15.66
CA TYR A 139 15.40 11.98 -15.52
C TYR A 139 15.64 13.47 -15.73
N ALA A 140 14.76 14.11 -16.49
CA ALA A 140 14.80 15.56 -16.64
C ALA A 140 14.20 16.23 -15.40
N GLU A 141 14.89 17.22 -14.84
CA GLU A 141 14.53 17.82 -13.55
C GLU A 141 13.08 18.32 -13.46
N PHE A 142 12.62 19.00 -14.51
CA PHE A 142 11.26 19.53 -14.62
C PHE A 142 10.15 18.45 -14.53
N THR A 143 10.48 17.15 -14.65
CA THR A 143 9.48 16.08 -14.55
C THR A 143 9.19 15.67 -13.10
N PHE A 144 10.02 16.08 -12.13
CA PHE A 144 9.85 15.67 -10.74
C PHE A 144 10.11 16.79 -9.70
N GLU A 145 10.64 17.94 -10.09
CA GLU A 145 11.03 19.01 -9.16
C GLU A 145 9.86 19.49 -8.27
N ASP A 146 8.66 19.63 -8.82
CA ASP A 146 7.48 20.08 -8.08
C ASP A 146 7.06 19.08 -6.98
N PHE A 147 7.22 17.77 -7.23
CA PHE A 147 6.91 16.74 -6.24
C PHE A 147 7.88 16.81 -5.06
N PHE A 148 9.16 17.06 -5.32
CA PHE A 148 10.19 17.22 -4.28
C PHE A 148 9.95 18.49 -3.47
N ALA A 149 9.68 19.61 -4.14
CA ALA A 149 9.41 20.88 -3.49
C ALA A 149 8.19 20.78 -2.55
N LEU A 150 7.11 20.15 -3.01
CA LEU A 150 5.89 20.01 -2.21
C LEU A 150 6.10 19.13 -0.97
N PHE A 151 6.84 18.02 -1.08
CA PHE A 151 7.15 17.20 0.09
C PHE A 151 7.98 17.95 1.13
N LEU A 152 9.02 18.69 0.68
CA LEU A 152 9.84 19.50 1.57
C LEU A 152 9.02 20.60 2.26
N GLU A 153 8.08 21.23 1.54
CA GLU A 153 7.13 22.18 2.13
C GLU A 153 6.26 21.53 3.23
N GLN A 154 5.74 20.31 2.99
CA GLN A 154 4.96 19.60 4.02
C GLN A 154 5.82 19.24 5.23
N LEU A 155 7.08 18.84 5.01
CA LEU A 155 8.02 18.50 6.06
C LEU A 155 8.40 19.72 6.93
N GLU A 156 8.63 20.87 6.30
CA GLU A 156 8.87 22.13 7.01
C GLU A 156 7.63 22.58 7.78
N SER A 157 6.44 22.43 7.18
CA SER A 157 5.15 22.84 7.76
C SER A 157 4.81 22.12 9.08
N VAL A 158 5.26 20.87 9.27
CA VAL A 158 5.01 20.10 10.51
C VAL A 158 6.01 20.40 11.63
N LEU A 159 7.10 21.12 11.35
CA LEU A 159 7.98 21.63 12.39
C LEU A 159 7.44 22.94 12.97
N SER A 160 7.58 23.08 14.29
CA SER A 160 7.24 24.32 15.00
C SER A 160 8.23 25.41 14.59
N GLY A 161 7.82 26.31 13.70
CA GLY A 161 8.63 27.44 13.23
C GLY A 161 8.07 28.80 13.67
N PRO A 162 8.84 29.90 13.48
CA PRO A 162 8.36 31.25 13.78
C PRO A 162 7.19 31.72 12.91
N GLU A 163 7.01 31.18 11.71
CA GLU A 163 6.07 31.75 10.71
C GLU A 163 4.93 30.82 10.27
N ALA A 164 5.02 29.50 10.46
CA ALA A 164 3.89 28.58 10.26
C ALA A 164 4.22 27.21 10.85
N SER A 165 3.35 26.70 11.72
CA SER A 165 3.33 25.30 12.11
C SER A 165 1.90 24.82 11.96
N ILE A 166 1.68 23.73 11.24
CA ILE A 166 0.33 23.21 11.04
C ILE A 166 -0.16 22.45 12.27
N SER A 167 -1.46 22.49 12.50
CA SER A 167 -2.09 21.64 13.52
C SER A 167 -2.17 20.19 13.01
N HIS A 168 -2.46 19.25 13.91
CA HIS A 168 -2.76 17.88 13.51
C HIS A 168 -3.98 17.80 12.56
N GLU A 169 -4.98 18.66 12.77
CA GLU A 169 -6.18 18.75 11.93
C GLU A 169 -5.83 19.22 10.52
N GLU A 170 -5.01 20.27 10.39
CA GLU A 170 -4.51 20.77 9.11
C GLU A 170 -3.65 19.70 8.38
N LEU A 171 -2.81 18.93 9.10
CA LEU A 171 -2.08 17.81 8.50
C LEU A 171 -3.04 16.76 7.90
N VAL A 172 -4.13 16.44 8.59
CA VAL A 172 -5.16 15.52 8.09
C VAL A 172 -5.86 16.12 6.86
N GLU A 173 -6.23 17.40 6.89
CA GLU A 173 -6.87 18.08 5.77
C GLU A 173 -5.98 18.10 4.52
N ARG A 174 -4.70 18.48 4.66
CA ARG A 174 -3.72 18.44 3.57
C ARG A 174 -3.49 17.02 3.04
N SER A 175 -3.47 16.02 3.92
CA SER A 175 -3.35 14.62 3.52
C SER A 175 -4.62 14.04 2.86
N ARG A 176 -5.74 14.78 2.92
CA ARG A 176 -6.99 14.49 2.23
C ARG A 176 -7.19 15.31 0.97
N ASP A 177 -6.45 16.41 0.82
CA ASP A 177 -6.43 17.18 -0.42
C ASP A 177 -5.74 16.37 -1.53
N GLN A 178 -6.40 16.28 -2.68
CA GLN A 178 -5.91 15.47 -3.78
C GLN A 178 -4.61 16.01 -4.36
N SER A 179 -4.49 17.33 -4.52
CA SER A 179 -3.31 17.94 -5.12
C SER A 179 -2.09 17.76 -4.22
N VAL A 180 -2.25 17.87 -2.90
CA VAL A 180 -1.16 17.65 -1.96
C VAL A 180 -0.84 16.16 -1.82
N SER A 181 -1.83 15.34 -1.52
CA SER A 181 -1.62 13.93 -1.25
C SER A 181 -1.07 13.17 -2.46
N ASP A 182 -1.59 13.41 -3.67
CA ASP A 182 -1.14 12.66 -4.85
C ASP A 182 0.27 13.10 -5.29
N TYR A 183 0.62 14.39 -5.15
CA TYR A 183 1.96 14.87 -5.48
C TYR A 183 3.02 14.32 -4.52
N VAL A 184 2.71 14.22 -3.22
CA VAL A 184 3.61 13.59 -2.25
C VAL A 184 3.72 12.08 -2.47
N VAL A 185 2.63 11.41 -2.89
CA VAL A 185 2.72 10.00 -3.34
C VAL A 185 3.63 9.88 -4.57
N MET A 186 3.50 10.76 -5.56
CA MET A 186 4.38 10.76 -6.74
C MET A 186 5.85 10.97 -6.37
N PHE A 187 6.14 11.88 -5.44
CA PHE A 187 7.48 12.06 -4.87
C PHE A 187 8.06 10.72 -4.37
N PHE A 188 7.30 9.98 -3.56
CA PHE A 188 7.75 8.69 -3.06
C PHE A 188 7.89 7.63 -4.15
N ARG A 189 7.02 7.61 -5.16
CA ARG A 189 7.14 6.72 -6.32
C ARG A 189 8.42 6.98 -7.12
N PHE A 190 8.76 8.25 -7.37
CA PHE A 190 10.01 8.62 -8.04
C PHE A 190 11.24 8.23 -7.23
N ILE A 191 11.27 8.51 -5.92
CA ILE A 191 12.38 8.10 -5.05
C ILE A 191 12.55 6.57 -5.06
N THR A 192 11.44 5.84 -4.97
CA THR A 192 11.44 4.37 -4.99
C THR A 192 11.99 3.84 -6.32
N SER A 193 11.52 4.36 -7.46
CA SER A 193 12.02 4.01 -8.79
C SER A 193 13.52 4.32 -8.92
N GLY A 194 13.94 5.51 -8.50
CA GLY A 194 15.34 5.94 -8.52
C GLY A 194 16.24 4.99 -7.73
N GLU A 195 15.82 4.59 -6.52
CA GLU A 195 16.59 3.68 -5.68
C GLU A 195 16.68 2.26 -6.26
N ILE A 196 15.56 1.74 -6.79
CA ILE A 196 15.51 0.42 -7.44
C ILE A 196 16.46 0.40 -8.64
N ARG A 197 16.42 1.44 -9.48
CA ARG A 197 17.28 1.57 -10.67
C ARG A 197 18.75 1.79 -10.32
N ASN A 198 19.03 2.55 -9.26
CA ASN A 198 20.39 2.81 -8.78
C ASN A 198 21.07 1.54 -8.26
N ARG A 199 20.31 0.61 -7.68
CA ARG A 199 20.78 -0.72 -7.24
C ARG A 199 20.19 -1.85 -8.08
N SER A 200 20.15 -1.68 -9.40
CA SER A 200 19.49 -2.62 -10.32
C SER A 200 19.96 -4.07 -10.15
N GLU A 201 21.27 -4.31 -10.01
CA GLU A 201 21.84 -5.66 -9.83
C GLU A 201 21.33 -6.35 -8.57
N PHE A 202 21.07 -5.59 -7.50
CA PHE A 202 20.51 -6.13 -6.26
C PHE A 202 19.02 -6.47 -6.42
N TYR A 203 18.24 -5.59 -7.06
CA TYR A 203 16.79 -5.77 -7.18
C TYR A 203 16.37 -6.72 -8.30
N GLU A 204 17.19 -6.90 -9.33
CA GLU A 204 16.90 -7.72 -10.51
C GLU A 204 16.38 -9.13 -10.19
N PRO A 205 17.03 -9.97 -9.37
CA PRO A 205 16.55 -11.33 -9.11
C PRO A 205 15.16 -11.35 -8.45
N PHE A 206 14.86 -10.38 -7.58
CA PHE A 206 13.55 -10.27 -6.93
C PHE A 206 12.48 -9.85 -7.94
N ILE A 207 12.76 -8.85 -8.77
CA ILE A 207 11.84 -8.35 -9.80
C ILE A 207 11.55 -9.42 -10.86
N GLN A 208 12.57 -10.15 -11.29
CA GLN A 208 12.42 -11.28 -12.22
C GLN A 208 11.55 -12.39 -11.59
N GLY A 209 11.74 -12.70 -10.31
CA GLY A 209 10.92 -13.67 -9.59
C GLY A 209 9.44 -13.28 -9.43
N LEU A 210 9.15 -11.97 -9.35
CA LEU A 210 7.79 -11.45 -9.15
C LEU A 210 7.01 -11.28 -10.45
N THR A 211 7.66 -10.68 -11.46
CA THR A 211 6.97 -10.19 -12.66
C THR A 211 7.57 -10.72 -13.96
N ASN A 212 8.74 -11.37 -13.91
CA ASN A 212 9.49 -11.79 -15.09
C ASN A 212 9.77 -10.64 -16.07
N THR A 213 10.01 -9.43 -15.54
CA THR A 213 10.35 -8.22 -16.32
C THR A 213 11.74 -7.69 -15.94
N SER A 214 12.27 -6.75 -16.72
CA SER A 214 13.50 -6.03 -16.36
C SER A 214 13.24 -4.99 -15.26
N VAL A 215 14.30 -4.57 -14.55
CA VAL A 215 14.22 -3.52 -13.53
C VAL A 215 13.60 -2.23 -14.09
N GLU A 216 14.01 -1.82 -15.29
CA GLU A 216 13.49 -0.61 -15.93
C GLU A 216 12.00 -0.74 -16.27
N GLN A 217 11.59 -1.90 -16.82
CA GLN A 217 10.19 -2.14 -17.15
C GLN A 217 9.33 -2.15 -15.90
N PHE A 218 9.76 -2.85 -14.84
CA PHE A 218 9.08 -2.88 -13.54
C PHE A 218 8.89 -1.47 -12.96
N CYS A 219 9.92 -0.63 -13.00
CA CYS A 219 9.81 0.74 -12.51
C CYS A 219 8.76 1.55 -13.27
N LYS A 220 8.78 1.46 -14.61
CA LYS A 220 7.86 2.19 -15.48
C LYS A 220 6.41 1.70 -15.42
N SER A 221 6.18 0.41 -15.16
CA SER A 221 4.85 -0.18 -15.15
C SER A 221 4.21 -0.31 -13.77
N SER A 222 5.02 -0.43 -12.71
CA SER A 222 4.54 -0.89 -11.40
C SER A 222 5.06 -0.07 -10.21
N VAL A 223 5.92 0.93 -10.44
CA VAL A 223 6.43 1.82 -9.38
C VAL A 223 6.00 3.26 -9.64
N GLU A 224 6.36 3.81 -10.81
CA GLU A 224 6.11 5.21 -11.18
C GLU A 224 4.62 5.55 -11.38
N PRO A 225 3.79 4.70 -12.01
CA PRO A 225 2.39 5.04 -12.24
C PRO A 225 1.59 5.12 -10.93
N MET A 226 0.69 6.10 -10.86
CA MET A 226 -0.29 6.19 -9.76
C MET A 226 -1.25 5.01 -9.78
N GLY A 227 -1.63 4.55 -8.59
CA GLY A 227 -2.59 3.45 -8.42
C GLY A 227 -2.00 2.04 -8.55
N GLU A 228 -0.69 1.91 -8.79
CA GLU A 228 0.00 0.61 -8.76
C GLU A 228 0.32 0.21 -7.32
N GLU A 229 -0.08 -1.01 -6.95
CA GLU A 229 0.11 -1.55 -5.60
C GLU A 229 1.60 -1.69 -5.24
N SER A 230 1.90 -1.54 -3.95
CA SER A 230 3.25 -1.68 -3.41
C SER A 230 3.45 -3.02 -2.70
N ASP A 231 4.58 -3.66 -2.97
CA ASP A 231 5.03 -4.90 -2.34
C ASP A 231 6.41 -4.68 -1.69
N HIS A 232 7.01 -5.72 -1.13
CA HIS A 232 8.28 -5.71 -0.41
C HIS A 232 9.43 -5.02 -1.15
N VAL A 233 9.48 -5.07 -2.49
CA VAL A 233 10.49 -4.35 -3.30
C VAL A 233 10.35 -2.85 -3.08
N HIS A 234 9.13 -2.31 -3.16
CA HIS A 234 8.85 -0.89 -2.94
C HIS A 234 9.19 -0.46 -1.51
N ILE A 235 8.79 -1.27 -0.51
CA ILE A 235 9.01 -0.97 0.91
C ILE A 235 10.50 -0.95 1.24
N THR A 236 11.25 -1.94 0.74
CA THR A 236 12.71 -2.02 0.94
C THR A 236 13.40 -0.84 0.30
N ALA A 237 13.05 -0.54 -0.96
CA ALA A 237 13.65 0.56 -1.69
C ALA A 237 13.41 1.90 -1.00
N ILE A 238 12.17 2.23 -0.61
CA ILE A 238 11.93 3.52 0.04
C ILE A 238 12.53 3.63 1.45
N SER A 239 12.53 2.53 2.22
CA SER A 239 13.20 2.46 3.52
C SER A 239 14.69 2.77 3.37
N ASP A 240 15.37 2.14 2.42
CA ASP A 240 16.77 2.40 2.12
C ASP A 240 16.99 3.78 1.49
N ALA A 241 16.05 4.26 0.67
CA ALA A 241 16.10 5.55 -0.03
C ALA A 241 16.03 6.75 0.94
N LEU A 242 15.22 6.63 1.98
CA LEU A 242 15.00 7.70 2.95
C LEU A 242 15.73 7.45 4.28
N GLY A 243 16.25 6.25 4.51
CA GLY A 243 16.86 5.87 5.76
C GLY A 243 15.87 5.79 6.91
N VAL A 244 14.61 5.40 6.64
CA VAL A 244 13.52 5.33 7.62
C VAL A 244 13.10 3.87 7.80
N ALA A 245 13.16 3.37 9.03
CA ALA A 245 12.76 2.00 9.34
C ALA A 245 11.22 1.86 9.40
N ILE A 246 10.69 0.82 8.79
CA ILE A 246 9.24 0.56 8.66
C ILE A 246 8.91 -0.82 9.20
N ARG A 247 7.92 -0.92 10.08
CA ARG A 247 7.35 -2.20 10.52
C ARG A 247 6.06 -2.49 9.75
N ILE A 248 5.99 -3.64 9.10
CA ILE A 248 4.76 -4.16 8.48
C ILE A 248 4.22 -5.30 9.34
N VAL A 249 3.01 -5.13 9.84
CA VAL A 249 2.28 -6.09 10.67
C VAL A 249 1.27 -6.82 9.81
N TYR A 250 1.37 -8.15 9.71
CA TYR A 250 0.57 -8.95 8.80
C TYR A 250 -0.70 -9.48 9.46
N LEU A 251 -1.85 -9.05 8.93
CA LEU A 251 -3.16 -9.59 9.27
C LEU A 251 -3.68 -10.50 8.16
N ASP A 252 -3.29 -11.77 8.25
CA ASP A 252 -3.65 -12.82 7.31
C ASP A 252 -4.37 -13.99 8.03
N ARG A 253 -4.60 -15.07 7.29
CA ARG A 253 -5.26 -16.28 7.80
C ARG A 253 -4.27 -17.33 8.32
N SER A 254 -2.99 -17.00 8.46
CA SER A 254 -1.98 -17.96 8.91
C SER A 254 -2.14 -18.27 10.40
N CYS A 255 -2.00 -19.53 10.77
CA CYS A 255 -1.92 -20.00 12.15
C CYS A 255 -0.85 -21.09 12.23
N ASP A 256 -0.33 -21.37 13.43
CA ASP A 256 0.59 -22.49 13.60
C ASP A 256 -0.15 -23.85 13.50
N ASP A 257 0.61 -24.94 13.38
CA ASP A 257 0.08 -26.32 13.27
C ASP A 257 -0.76 -26.74 14.49
N LYS A 258 -0.67 -26.00 15.60
CA LYS A 258 -1.41 -26.24 16.84
C LYS A 258 -2.65 -25.33 16.95
N GLY A 259 -2.93 -24.52 15.94
CA GLY A 259 -4.05 -23.58 15.90
C GLY A 259 -3.85 -22.33 16.75
N SER A 260 -2.64 -22.10 17.27
CA SER A 260 -2.30 -20.85 17.96
C SER A 260 -2.03 -19.76 16.93
N VAL A 261 -2.46 -18.55 17.29
CA VAL A 261 -2.55 -17.41 16.40
C VAL A 261 -1.55 -16.36 16.87
N THR A 262 -0.64 -15.98 15.98
CA THR A 262 0.32 -14.91 16.19
C THR A 262 0.15 -13.83 15.13
N VAL A 263 0.43 -12.60 15.52
CA VAL A 263 0.51 -11.47 14.59
C VAL A 263 1.97 -11.31 14.19
N ASN A 264 2.29 -11.77 12.98
CA ASN A 264 3.64 -11.67 12.44
C ASN A 264 3.93 -10.24 12.00
N HIS A 265 5.18 -9.84 12.07
CA HIS A 265 5.64 -8.56 11.52
C HIS A 265 6.98 -8.74 10.81
N HIS A 266 7.28 -7.81 9.90
CA HIS A 266 8.57 -7.68 9.26
C HIS A 266 9.07 -6.25 9.41
N ASP A 267 10.31 -6.10 9.87
CA ASP A 267 10.97 -4.81 10.00
C ASP A 267 11.88 -4.57 8.79
N PHE A 268 11.56 -3.57 7.99
CA PHE A 268 12.39 -3.05 6.93
C PHE A 268 13.31 -2.01 7.55
N SER A 269 14.57 -2.39 7.77
CA SER A 269 15.59 -1.52 8.34
C SER A 269 16.53 -1.04 7.23
N PRO A 270 16.85 0.27 7.17
CA PRO A 270 17.73 0.80 6.15
C PRO A 270 19.12 0.15 6.19
N VAL A 271 19.63 -0.22 5.01
CA VAL A 271 21.03 -0.64 4.88
C VAL A 271 21.93 0.59 4.88
N ALA A 272 23.03 0.55 5.64
CA ALA A 272 24.02 1.62 5.63
C ALA A 272 24.60 1.80 4.21
N ARG A 273 24.44 3.00 3.65
CA ARG A 273 24.79 3.32 2.26
C ARG A 273 26.29 3.37 1.96
N ASP A 274 27.14 3.32 2.98
CA ASP A 274 28.59 3.42 2.84
C ASP A 274 29.33 2.32 3.63
N PRO A 275 29.87 1.29 2.93
CA PRO A 275 30.73 0.29 3.55
C PRO A 275 32.08 0.85 4.03
N THR A 276 32.50 2.03 3.55
CA THR A 276 33.79 2.63 3.93
C THR A 276 33.72 3.43 5.23
N ASN A 277 32.53 3.93 5.59
CA ASN A 277 32.24 4.41 6.95
C ASN A 277 31.83 3.30 7.94
N ALA A 278 31.57 2.08 7.46
CA ALA A 278 31.43 0.91 8.34
C ALA A 278 32.72 0.63 9.15
N ASN A 279 33.87 1.16 8.70
CA ASN A 279 35.16 0.98 9.38
C ASN A 279 35.44 1.95 10.54
N ILE A 280 34.54 2.88 10.87
CA ILE A 280 34.62 3.62 12.15
C ILE A 280 33.86 2.87 13.26
N ASN A 281 32.94 1.96 12.91
CA ASN A 281 32.15 1.18 13.88
C ASN A 281 32.32 -0.34 13.75
N ASN A 282 33.39 -0.83 13.11
CA ASN A 282 33.76 -2.26 13.10
C ASN A 282 34.27 -2.78 14.46
N ASN A 283 33.98 -2.06 15.55
CA ASN A 283 34.16 -2.48 16.94
C ASN A 283 32.86 -2.34 17.76
N SER A 284 31.69 -2.50 17.14
CA SER A 284 30.46 -2.73 17.89
C SER A 284 29.62 -3.83 17.26
N ASN A 285 29.73 -5.05 17.79
CA ASN A 285 28.67 -6.05 17.80
C ASN A 285 27.43 -5.58 18.61
N ASN A 286 27.11 -4.28 18.55
CA ASN A 286 26.22 -3.57 19.46
C ASN A 286 25.41 -2.47 18.76
N SER A 287 25.31 -2.47 17.43
CA SER A 287 24.33 -1.66 16.71
C SER A 287 22.95 -2.24 17.04
N GLN A 288 22.29 -1.68 18.07
CA GLN A 288 20.91 -2.00 18.35
C GLN A 288 20.09 -1.76 17.07
N PRO A 289 19.24 -2.71 16.66
CA PRO A 289 18.40 -2.53 15.47
C PRO A 289 17.57 -1.26 15.63
N ILE A 290 17.53 -0.43 14.59
CA ILE A 290 16.73 0.80 14.57
C ILE A 290 15.28 0.39 14.76
N LYS A 291 14.69 0.72 15.91
CA LYS A 291 13.28 0.39 16.18
C LYS A 291 12.39 1.25 15.25
N PRO A 292 11.54 0.64 14.41
CA PRO A 292 10.64 1.40 13.55
C PRO A 292 9.66 2.25 14.36
N PHE A 293 9.52 3.52 14.00
CA PHE A 293 8.45 4.38 14.49
C PHE A 293 7.23 4.36 13.57
N ILE A 294 7.41 3.99 12.29
CA ILE A 294 6.29 3.74 11.36
C ILE A 294 5.85 2.28 11.49
N ASN A 295 4.59 2.09 11.85
CA ASN A 295 3.95 0.78 11.95
C ASN A 295 2.75 0.74 11.02
N LEU A 296 2.78 -0.14 10.02
CA LEU A 296 1.68 -0.31 9.07
C LEU A 296 1.04 -1.69 9.24
N LEU A 297 -0.29 -1.74 9.17
CA LEU A 297 -1.05 -2.98 9.05
C LEU A 297 -1.12 -3.37 7.58
N TYR A 298 -0.63 -4.54 7.24
CA TYR A 298 -0.89 -5.16 5.94
C TYR A 298 -2.05 -6.14 6.04
N ARG A 299 -3.03 -5.93 5.17
CA ARG A 299 -4.07 -6.89 4.79
C ARG A 299 -3.85 -7.22 3.31
N PRO A 300 -4.27 -8.39 2.80
CA PRO A 300 -4.04 -8.72 1.39
C PRO A 300 -4.48 -7.59 0.44
N GLY A 301 -3.51 -6.94 -0.21
CA GLY A 301 -3.72 -5.81 -1.13
C GLY A 301 -3.91 -4.43 -0.48
N HIS A 302 -3.70 -4.25 0.83
CA HIS A 302 -4.01 -2.99 1.51
C HIS A 302 -3.11 -2.68 2.72
N TYR A 303 -2.80 -1.39 2.89
CA TYR A 303 -2.02 -0.87 4.02
C TYR A 303 -2.81 0.19 4.80
N ASP A 304 -2.79 0.05 6.12
CA ASP A 304 -3.30 1.05 7.07
C ASP A 304 -2.21 1.42 8.08
N ILE A 305 -2.39 2.49 8.84
CA ILE A 305 -1.44 2.92 9.87
C ILE A 305 -1.86 2.32 11.22
N LEU A 306 -0.90 1.76 11.97
CA LEU A 306 -1.09 1.28 13.33
C LEU A 306 -0.42 2.19 14.35
N TYR A 307 -1.10 2.42 15.46
CA TYR A 307 -0.59 3.20 16.59
C TYR A 307 -0.28 2.27 17.76
N PRO A 308 0.99 2.12 18.17
CA PRO A 308 1.35 1.31 19.33
C PRO A 308 0.64 1.78 20.61
N ASN A 309 0.51 0.88 21.58
CA ASN A 309 0.11 1.26 22.94
C ASN A 309 1.17 2.21 23.54
N ASN A 310 0.71 3.30 24.17
CA ASN A 310 1.57 4.23 24.91
C ASN A 310 2.18 3.57 26.16
#